data_AF-A0A2N6SG73-F1
#
_entry.id   AF-A0A2N6SG73-F1
#
_cell.length_a   1.000
_cell.length_b   1.000
_cell.length_c   1.000
_cell.angle_alpha   90.00
_cell.angle_beta   90.00
_cell.angle_gamma   90.00
#
_symmetry.space_group_name_H-M   'P 1'
#
loop_
_entity.id
_entity.type
_entity.pdbx_description
1 polymer ?
#
loop_
_entity_poly.entity_id
_entity_poly.type
_entity_poly.pdbx_seq_one_letter_code
_entity_poly.pdbx_strand_id
1 'polypeptide(L)'
;MVIIKKTNKRFTTLRTRKTYQYDRMTYSYEFANGDKYTLEIDKDGITEADIKLLHSIDDSEVYNNCKNARPGRTKEEKDIIKAWRENFIEEFKNNHGYEPQKSDVDYYENEEFPRNYNLSLDADLVNSDKSAIENMVVKNTEFEWSDEILMAFEILTDNEKLVIEKIYLENMKKIDIAAEMGISNAMVTKYHKKALEKLRMKI
;
A
#
# COMPACT_ATOMS: atom_id res chain seq x y z
N MET A 1 29.37 -5.42 -26.07
CA MET A 1 27.94 -5.15 -26.32
C MET A 1 27.12 -6.18 -25.55
N VAL A 2 26.56 -5.79 -24.40
CA VAL A 2 25.66 -6.66 -23.63
C VAL A 2 24.25 -6.45 -24.19
N ILE A 3 23.75 -7.43 -24.92
CA ILE A 3 22.38 -7.41 -25.45
C ILE A 3 21.44 -7.69 -24.28
N ILE A 4 20.90 -6.63 -23.67
CA ILE A 4 19.83 -6.74 -22.69
C ILE A 4 18.58 -7.19 -23.46
N LYS A 5 18.26 -8.49 -23.40
CA LYS A 5 16.96 -8.99 -23.86
C LYS A 5 15.90 -8.37 -22.96
N LYS A 6 15.01 -7.54 -23.51
CA LYS A 6 13.77 -7.15 -22.84
C LYS A 6 13.04 -8.43 -22.47
N THR A 7 13.12 -8.85 -21.22
CA THR A 7 12.17 -9.78 -20.66
C THR A 7 10.83 -9.05 -20.68
N ASN A 8 9.86 -9.59 -21.40
CA ASN A 8 8.47 -9.17 -21.26
C ASN A 8 8.08 -9.46 -19.82
N LYS A 9 8.31 -8.49 -18.92
CA LYS A 9 7.78 -8.49 -17.56
C LYS A 9 6.27 -8.61 -17.72
N ARG A 10 5.73 -9.80 -17.45
CA ARG A 10 4.31 -9.93 -17.19
C ARG A 10 4.07 -9.05 -15.98
N PHE A 11 3.32 -7.97 -16.15
CA PHE A 11 2.80 -7.21 -15.03
C PHE A 11 2.08 -8.21 -14.13
N THR A 12 2.52 -8.32 -12.87
CA THR A 12 1.83 -9.14 -11.89
C THR A 12 0.42 -8.56 -11.77
N THR A 13 -0.57 -9.28 -12.29
CA THR A 13 -1.96 -8.81 -12.30
C THR A 13 -2.47 -8.73 -10.86
N LEU A 14 -3.09 -7.60 -10.50
CA LEU A 14 -3.71 -7.42 -9.19
C LEU A 14 -4.65 -8.58 -8.87
N ARG A 15 -4.53 -9.12 -7.66
CA ARG A 15 -5.35 -10.24 -7.21
C ARG A 15 -6.77 -9.75 -6.89
N THR A 16 -7.76 -10.28 -7.58
CA THR A 16 -9.19 -9.92 -7.43
C THR A 16 -10.03 -11.05 -6.85
N ARG A 17 -9.43 -12.21 -6.61
CA ARG A 17 -10.10 -13.38 -6.06
C ARG A 17 -9.24 -14.01 -4.96
N LYS A 18 -9.94 -14.39 -3.89
CA LYS A 18 -9.36 -15.11 -2.76
C LYS A 18 -8.92 -16.51 -3.15
N THR A 19 -7.93 -17.05 -2.45
CA THR A 19 -7.64 -18.48 -2.51
C THR A 19 -8.84 -19.27 -1.98
N TYR A 20 -9.24 -20.34 -2.67
CA TYR A 20 -10.28 -21.24 -2.21
C TYR A 20 -9.91 -21.88 -0.87
N GLN A 21 -10.91 -22.14 -0.02
CA GLN A 21 -10.69 -22.64 1.34
C GLN A 21 -9.89 -23.96 1.38
N TYR A 22 -10.15 -24.85 0.42
CA TYR A 22 -9.48 -26.16 0.33
C TYR A 22 -7.99 -26.05 -0.07
N ASP A 23 -7.57 -24.92 -0.66
CA ASP A 23 -6.20 -24.65 -1.08
C ASP A 23 -5.40 -23.86 -0.04
N ARG A 24 -5.98 -23.54 1.13
CA ARG A 24 -5.34 -22.68 2.15
C ARG A 24 -4.33 -23.38 3.06
N MET A 25 -4.15 -24.69 2.91
CA MET A 25 -3.13 -25.45 3.67
C MET A 25 -1.71 -25.23 3.14
N THR A 26 -1.57 -24.70 1.92
CA THR A 26 -0.29 -24.32 1.33
C THR A 26 -0.36 -22.87 0.87
N TYR A 27 0.78 -22.23 0.68
CA TYR A 27 0.84 -20.91 0.08
C TYR A 27 1.82 -20.93 -1.09
N SER A 28 1.38 -20.51 -2.26
CA SER A 28 2.25 -20.41 -3.42
C SER A 28 2.33 -18.97 -3.89
N TYR A 29 3.54 -18.47 -4.10
CA TYR A 29 3.76 -17.16 -4.68
C TYR A 29 4.55 -17.26 -5.98
N GLU A 30 4.19 -16.41 -6.94
CA GLU A 30 4.83 -16.32 -8.25
C GLU A 30 5.62 -15.01 -8.31
N PHE A 31 6.91 -15.13 -8.61
CA PHE A 31 7.80 -14.00 -8.78
C PHE A 31 7.59 -13.36 -10.16
N ALA A 32 7.98 -12.10 -10.31
CA ALA A 32 7.87 -11.36 -11.58
C ALA A 32 8.67 -11.98 -12.76
N ASN A 33 9.59 -12.89 -12.47
CA ASN A 33 10.33 -13.68 -13.46
C ASN A 33 9.60 -14.95 -13.91
N GLY A 34 8.44 -15.27 -13.31
CA GLY A 34 7.65 -16.48 -13.59
C GLY A 34 8.01 -17.69 -12.73
N ASP A 35 8.99 -17.57 -11.81
CA ASP A 35 9.30 -18.64 -10.88
C ASP A 35 8.20 -18.74 -9.82
N LYS A 36 7.85 -19.96 -9.45
CA LYS A 36 6.83 -20.24 -8.43
C LYS A 36 7.47 -20.95 -7.25
N TYR A 37 7.19 -20.47 -6.04
CA TYR A 37 7.62 -21.10 -4.80
C TYR A 37 6.42 -21.45 -3.95
N THR A 38 6.43 -22.65 -3.37
CA THR A 38 5.33 -23.18 -2.54
C THR A 38 5.82 -23.43 -1.13
N LEU A 39 5.14 -22.81 -0.18
CA LEU A 39 5.28 -22.98 1.25
C LEU A 39 4.33 -24.09 1.71
N GLU A 40 4.89 -25.09 2.39
CA GLU A 40 4.20 -26.23 2.98
C GLU A 40 4.44 -26.20 4.49
N ILE A 41 3.46 -26.66 5.27
CA ILE A 41 3.55 -26.74 6.73
C ILE A 41 4.69 -27.70 7.11
N ASP A 42 5.42 -27.39 8.20
CA ASP A 42 6.53 -28.19 8.75
C ASP A 42 7.77 -28.32 7.84
N LYS A 43 7.79 -27.60 6.71
CA LYS A 43 8.96 -27.44 5.86
C LYS A 43 9.64 -26.12 6.21
N ASP A 44 10.97 -26.14 6.39
CA ASP A 44 11.76 -24.93 6.67
C ASP A 44 11.32 -24.13 7.92
N GLY A 45 10.64 -24.78 8.87
CA GLY A 45 10.13 -24.15 10.10
C GLY A 45 8.84 -23.32 9.91
N ILE A 46 8.14 -23.48 8.77
CA ILE A 46 6.89 -22.79 8.47
C ILE A 46 5.75 -23.37 9.30
N THR A 47 5.07 -22.49 10.05
CA THR A 47 3.92 -22.87 10.88
C THR A 47 2.60 -22.62 10.15
N GLU A 48 1.52 -23.24 10.64
CA GLU A 48 0.16 -22.97 10.15
C GLU A 48 -0.23 -21.49 10.29
N ALA A 49 0.28 -20.81 11.33
CA ALA A 49 0.05 -19.39 11.56
C ALA A 49 0.63 -18.52 10.45
N ASP A 50 1.81 -18.88 9.92
CA ASP A 50 2.48 -18.15 8.85
C ASP A 50 1.68 -18.24 7.54
N ILE A 51 1.19 -19.44 7.20
CA ILE A 51 0.37 -19.65 6.00
C ILE A 51 -0.97 -18.92 6.11
N LYS A 52 -1.61 -18.96 7.30
CA LYS A 52 -2.83 -18.18 7.55
C LYS A 52 -2.60 -16.68 7.43
N LEU A 53 -1.47 -16.17 7.95
CA LEU A 53 -1.11 -14.77 7.84
C LEU A 53 -0.95 -14.34 6.39
N LEU A 54 -0.25 -15.12 5.57
CA LEU A 54 -0.06 -14.83 4.15
C LEU A 54 -1.38 -14.79 3.38
N HIS A 55 -2.27 -15.79 3.58
CA HIS A 55 -3.60 -15.74 2.99
C HIS A 55 -4.46 -14.59 3.51
N SER A 56 -4.27 -14.15 4.76
CA SER A 56 -4.95 -12.98 5.32
C SER A 56 -4.51 -11.68 4.64
N ILE A 57 -3.21 -11.53 4.39
CA ILE A 57 -2.64 -10.39 3.66
C ILE A 57 -3.24 -10.34 2.24
N ASP A 58 -3.16 -11.46 1.51
CA ASP A 58 -3.72 -11.53 0.15
C ASP A 58 -5.24 -11.30 0.14
N ASP A 59 -5.97 -11.83 1.11
CA ASP A 59 -7.42 -11.59 1.25
C ASP A 59 -7.75 -10.12 1.50
N SER A 60 -6.89 -9.41 2.24
CA SER A 60 -7.04 -7.97 2.51
C SER A 60 -6.79 -7.14 1.25
N GLU A 61 -5.80 -7.51 0.44
CA GLU A 61 -5.56 -6.89 -0.86
C GLU A 61 -6.74 -7.14 -1.80
N VAL A 62 -7.23 -8.38 -1.89
CA VAL A 62 -8.42 -8.73 -2.69
C VAL A 62 -9.64 -7.92 -2.24
N TYR A 63 -9.84 -7.74 -0.93
CA TYR A 63 -10.94 -6.93 -0.40
C TYR A 63 -10.81 -5.47 -0.82
N ASN A 64 -9.64 -4.86 -0.64
CA ASN A 64 -9.38 -3.48 -1.03
C ASN A 64 -9.57 -3.28 -2.54
N ASN A 65 -9.03 -4.19 -3.36
CA ASN A 65 -9.21 -4.18 -4.80
C ASN A 65 -10.69 -4.28 -5.20
N CYS A 66 -11.46 -5.18 -4.58
CA CYS A 66 -12.90 -5.31 -4.86
C CYS A 66 -13.70 -4.07 -4.42
N LYS A 67 -13.38 -3.51 -3.25
CA LYS A 67 -14.03 -2.32 -2.70
C LYS A 67 -13.79 -1.10 -3.59
N ASN A 68 -12.55 -0.93 -4.03
CA ASN A 68 -12.15 0.16 -4.92
C ASN A 68 -12.66 -0.04 -6.35
N ALA A 69 -12.83 -1.30 -6.78
CA ALA A 69 -13.38 -1.61 -8.10
C ALA A 69 -14.87 -1.31 -8.22
N ARG A 70 -15.61 -1.28 -7.10
CA ARG A 70 -17.03 -0.95 -7.05
C ARG A 70 -17.34 -0.20 -5.75
N PRO A 71 -16.99 1.09 -5.65
CA PRO A 71 -17.33 1.87 -4.46
C PRO A 71 -18.83 1.81 -4.23
N GLY A 72 -19.20 1.43 -3.00
CA GLY A 72 -20.60 1.35 -2.59
C GLY A 72 -21.17 2.76 -2.43
N ARG A 73 -22.33 3.01 -3.05
CA ARG A 73 -23.08 4.26 -2.84
C ARG A 73 -23.77 4.26 -1.48
N THR A 74 -23.81 5.42 -0.83
CA THR A 74 -24.55 5.62 0.42
C THR A 74 -26.06 5.48 0.18
N LYS A 75 -26.86 5.44 1.25
CA LYS A 75 -28.32 5.35 1.11
C LYS A 75 -28.89 6.62 0.47
N GLU A 76 -28.41 7.78 0.91
CA GLU A 76 -28.83 9.09 0.40
C GLU A 76 -28.49 9.27 -1.08
N GLU A 77 -27.26 8.89 -1.50
CA GLU A 77 -26.86 8.91 -2.91
C GLU A 77 -27.76 8.01 -3.77
N LYS A 78 -28.14 6.83 -3.28
CA LYS A 78 -29.05 5.94 -4.00
C LYS A 78 -30.44 6.55 -4.16
N ASP A 79 -30.93 7.25 -3.14
CA ASP A 79 -32.24 7.90 -3.19
C ASP A 79 -32.23 9.08 -4.18
N ILE A 80 -31.16 9.88 -4.20
CA ILE A 80 -30.95 10.96 -5.18
C ILE A 80 -30.92 10.40 -6.61
N ILE A 81 -30.15 9.34 -6.85
CA ILE A 81 -30.02 8.72 -8.17
C ILE A 81 -31.34 8.12 -8.63
N LYS A 82 -32.10 7.54 -7.71
CA LYS A 82 -33.44 7.02 -8.02
C LYS A 82 -34.38 8.14 -8.45
N ALA A 83 -34.42 9.25 -7.70
CA ALA A 83 -35.23 10.42 -8.05
C ALA A 83 -34.81 11.03 -9.39
N TRP A 84 -33.50 11.15 -9.64
CA TRP A 84 -32.96 11.62 -10.92
C TRP A 84 -33.38 10.70 -12.07
N ARG A 85 -33.32 9.37 -11.88
CA ARG A 85 -33.69 8.38 -12.90
C ARG A 85 -35.17 8.47 -13.28
N GLU A 86 -36.04 8.69 -12.29
CA GLU A 86 -37.48 8.89 -12.51
C GLU A 86 -37.73 10.19 -13.30
N ASN A 87 -37.15 11.31 -12.88
CA ASN A 87 -37.25 12.59 -13.58
C ASN A 87 -36.71 12.54 -15.02
N PHE A 88 -35.55 11.91 -15.22
CA PHE A 88 -34.93 11.74 -16.54
C PHE A 88 -35.85 10.97 -17.49
N ILE A 89 -36.46 9.89 -17.02
CA ILE A 89 -37.39 9.09 -17.83
C ILE A 89 -38.65 9.89 -18.20
N GLU A 90 -39.19 10.69 -17.28
CA GLU A 90 -40.35 11.55 -17.55
C GLU A 90 -40.04 12.67 -18.56
N GLU A 91 -38.93 13.39 -18.36
CA GLU A 91 -38.48 14.44 -19.28
C GLU A 91 -38.17 13.87 -20.68
N PHE A 92 -37.51 12.71 -20.74
CA PHE A 92 -37.22 12.05 -22.00
C PHE A 92 -38.50 11.65 -22.75
N LYS A 93 -39.50 11.10 -22.04
CA LYS A 93 -40.80 10.77 -22.65
C LYS A 93 -41.52 12.01 -23.16
N ASN A 94 -41.50 13.12 -22.42
CA ASN A 94 -42.14 14.36 -22.83
C ASN A 94 -41.48 14.96 -24.09
N ASN A 95 -40.15 14.88 -24.18
CA ASN A 95 -39.39 15.46 -25.28
C ASN A 95 -39.40 14.58 -26.54
N HIS A 96 -39.32 13.27 -26.38
CA HIS A 96 -39.12 12.33 -27.50
C HIS A 96 -40.36 11.48 -27.82
N GLY A 97 -41.36 11.42 -26.94
CA GLY A 97 -42.60 10.66 -27.14
C GLY A 97 -42.46 9.14 -26.98
N TYR A 98 -41.29 8.64 -26.57
CA TYR A 98 -41.04 7.22 -26.30
C TYR A 98 -40.15 7.05 -25.05
N GLU A 99 -40.11 5.84 -24.50
CA GLU A 99 -39.30 5.54 -23.32
C GLU A 99 -37.82 5.33 -23.69
N PRO A 100 -36.87 5.90 -22.92
CA PRO A 100 -35.45 5.71 -23.18
C PRO A 100 -35.06 4.24 -23.01
N GLN A 101 -34.05 3.78 -23.76
CA GLN A 101 -33.56 2.41 -23.57
C GLN A 101 -32.82 2.31 -22.24
N LYS A 102 -32.84 1.10 -21.64
CA LYS A 102 -32.14 0.86 -20.38
C LYS A 102 -30.65 1.19 -20.44
N SER A 103 -30.00 0.90 -21.57
CA SER A 103 -28.59 1.24 -21.82
C SER A 103 -28.34 2.74 -21.77
N ASP A 104 -29.26 3.55 -22.31
CA ASP A 104 -29.12 5.00 -22.36
C ASP A 104 -29.28 5.58 -20.95
N VAL A 105 -30.29 5.12 -20.21
CA VAL A 105 -30.49 5.52 -18.81
C VAL A 105 -29.27 5.17 -17.96
N ASP A 106 -28.73 3.95 -18.12
CA ASP A 106 -27.55 3.53 -17.38
C ASP A 106 -26.28 4.32 -17.81
N TYR A 107 -26.18 4.75 -19.08
CA TYR A 107 -25.10 5.62 -19.57
C TYR A 107 -25.15 6.99 -18.90
N TYR A 108 -26.29 7.70 -18.99
CA TYR A 108 -26.45 9.03 -18.42
C TYR A 108 -26.37 9.01 -16.89
N GLU A 109 -26.85 7.95 -16.22
CA GLU A 109 -26.70 7.78 -14.77
C GLU A 109 -25.21 7.74 -14.37
N ASN A 110 -24.36 7.10 -15.17
CA ASN A 110 -22.93 7.03 -14.91
C ASN A 110 -22.19 8.34 -15.24
N GLU A 111 -22.68 9.14 -16.20
CA GLU A 111 -22.12 10.46 -16.48
C GLU A 111 -22.47 11.49 -15.39
N GLU A 112 -23.72 11.49 -14.94
CA GLU A 112 -24.19 12.42 -13.90
C GLU A 112 -23.66 12.04 -12.52
N PHE A 113 -23.59 10.74 -12.23
CA PHE A 113 -23.12 10.19 -10.95
C PHE A 113 -21.93 9.26 -11.15
N PRO A 114 -20.76 9.79 -11.58
CA PRO A 114 -19.57 9.01 -11.82
C PRO A 114 -19.10 8.35 -10.51
N ARG A 115 -18.76 7.07 -10.60
CA ARG A 115 -18.17 6.35 -9.47
C ARG A 115 -16.67 6.64 -9.41
N ASN A 116 -16.18 7.02 -8.22
CA ASN A 116 -14.76 7.23 -7.99
C ASN A 116 -14.02 5.88 -7.88
N TYR A 117 -13.67 5.30 -9.03
CA TYR A 117 -12.96 4.02 -9.14
C TYR A 117 -11.45 4.19 -8.89
N ASN A 118 -11.01 4.08 -7.64
CA ASN A 118 -9.59 4.11 -7.27
C ASN A 118 -8.92 2.73 -7.44
N LEU A 119 -8.94 2.18 -8.66
CA LEU A 119 -8.49 0.82 -8.99
C LEU A 119 -6.96 0.69 -9.19
N SER A 120 -6.24 1.80 -9.31
CA SER A 120 -4.77 1.81 -9.43
C SER A 120 -4.16 3.02 -8.73
N LEU A 121 -2.92 2.88 -8.25
CA LEU A 121 -2.09 4.03 -7.82
C LEU A 121 -1.97 5.10 -8.93
N ASP A 122 -2.13 4.68 -10.20
CA ASP A 122 -2.11 5.54 -11.38
C ASP A 122 -3.47 6.17 -11.72
N ALA A 123 -4.57 5.77 -11.06
CA ALA A 123 -5.92 6.24 -11.42
C ALA A 123 -6.22 7.65 -10.88
N ASP A 124 -5.49 8.09 -9.84
CA ASP A 124 -5.72 9.36 -9.16
C ASP A 124 -4.73 10.47 -9.57
N LEU A 125 -4.10 10.39 -10.74
CA LEU A 125 -3.23 11.47 -11.23
C LEU A 125 -3.97 12.58 -11.98
N VAL A 126 -5.29 12.47 -12.19
CA VAL A 126 -6.03 13.36 -13.09
C VAL A 126 -7.06 14.28 -12.42
N ASN A 127 -7.47 14.06 -11.16
CA ASN A 127 -8.46 14.98 -10.54
C ASN A 127 -8.58 14.99 -9.01
N SER A 128 -7.66 14.35 -8.26
CA SER A 128 -7.52 14.67 -6.84
C SER A 128 -6.47 15.76 -6.69
N ASP A 129 -6.75 16.75 -5.87
CA ASP A 129 -5.90 17.87 -5.54
C ASP A 129 -4.53 17.35 -5.03
N LYS A 130 -3.61 17.10 -5.99
CA LYS A 130 -2.26 16.54 -5.76
C LYS A 130 -1.52 17.31 -4.68
N SER A 131 -1.84 18.58 -4.53
CA SER A 131 -1.33 19.46 -3.50
C SER A 131 -1.47 18.85 -2.09
N ALA A 132 -2.52 18.09 -1.76
CA ALA A 132 -2.68 17.55 -0.40
C ALA A 132 -1.74 16.37 -0.10
N ILE A 133 -1.60 15.44 -1.05
CA ILE A 133 -0.72 14.27 -0.91
C ILE A 133 0.75 14.68 -1.11
N GLU A 134 1.01 15.52 -2.10
CA GLU A 134 2.33 16.10 -2.35
C GLU A 134 2.75 16.97 -1.16
N ASN A 135 1.86 17.77 -0.55
CA ASN A 135 2.17 18.46 0.72
C ASN A 135 2.31 17.51 1.91
N MET A 136 1.62 16.37 1.99
CA MET A 136 1.87 15.40 3.07
C MET A 136 3.24 14.71 2.94
N VAL A 137 3.62 14.33 1.72
CA VAL A 137 4.92 13.69 1.44
C VAL A 137 6.06 14.70 1.54
N VAL A 138 5.86 15.94 1.08
CA VAL A 138 6.84 17.03 1.16
C VAL A 138 6.93 17.64 2.57
N LYS A 139 5.83 17.71 3.35
CA LYS A 139 5.92 18.15 4.76
C LYS A 139 6.56 17.11 5.67
N ASN A 140 6.42 15.83 5.35
CA ASN A 140 7.08 14.75 6.12
C ASN A 140 8.54 14.48 5.66
N THR A 141 9.19 15.41 4.93
CA THR A 141 10.64 15.33 4.73
C THR A 141 11.42 15.88 5.92
N GLU A 142 10.78 16.64 6.81
CA GLU A 142 11.36 17.07 8.07
C GLU A 142 10.93 16.07 9.15
N PHE A 143 11.83 15.14 9.47
CA PHE A 143 11.63 14.23 10.60
C PHE A 143 11.56 15.05 11.89
N GLU A 144 10.36 15.22 12.43
CA GLU A 144 10.16 15.81 13.75
C GLU A 144 10.36 14.74 14.83
N TRP A 145 11.26 15.02 15.77
CA TRP A 145 11.50 14.19 16.93
C TRP A 145 10.28 14.21 17.84
N SER A 146 9.56 13.08 17.97
CA SER A 146 8.49 12.99 18.97
C SER A 146 9.07 13.01 20.38
N ASP A 147 8.27 13.46 21.36
CA ASP A 147 8.65 13.50 22.78
C ASP A 147 9.09 12.13 23.29
N GLU A 148 8.46 11.06 22.81
CA GLU A 148 8.82 9.67 23.13
C GLU A 148 10.22 9.31 22.64
N ILE A 149 10.59 9.76 21.44
CA ILE A 149 11.91 9.52 20.87
C ILE A 149 12.95 10.34 21.65
N LEU A 150 12.68 11.61 21.98
CA LEU A 150 13.60 12.43 22.79
C LEU A 150 13.87 11.79 24.15
N MET A 151 12.83 11.33 24.85
CA MET A 151 12.97 10.61 26.13
C MET A 151 13.74 9.28 25.98
N ALA A 152 13.58 8.58 24.86
CA ALA A 152 14.33 7.35 24.61
C ALA A 152 15.81 7.63 24.35
N PHE A 153 16.13 8.73 23.67
CA PHE A 153 17.49 9.15 23.34
C PHE A 153 18.30 9.68 24.53
N GLU A 154 17.67 10.15 25.62
CA GLU A 154 18.37 10.57 26.85
C GLU A 154 19.14 9.43 27.55
N ILE A 155 18.81 8.16 27.27
CA ILE A 155 19.49 6.99 27.86
C ILE A 155 20.75 6.59 27.09
N LEU A 156 20.82 7.03 25.83
CA LEU A 156 21.95 6.74 24.97
C LEU A 156 23.09 7.68 25.30
N THR A 157 24.32 7.18 25.15
CA THR A 157 25.49 8.05 25.16
C THR A 157 25.58 8.84 23.86
N ASP A 158 26.26 9.99 23.87
CA ASP A 158 26.38 10.87 22.70
C ASP A 158 26.85 10.12 21.44
N ASN A 159 27.83 9.21 21.59
CA ASN A 159 28.33 8.38 20.49
C ASN A 159 27.31 7.34 19.99
N GLU A 160 26.47 6.79 20.88
CA GLU A 160 25.41 5.84 20.51
C GLU A 160 24.27 6.56 19.77
N LYS A 161 23.90 7.76 20.23
CA LYS A 161 22.91 8.63 19.61
C LYS A 161 23.32 9.01 18.18
N LEU A 162 24.55 9.50 18.00
CA LEU A 162 25.08 9.94 16.71
C LEU A 162 25.12 8.80 15.69
N VAL A 163 25.47 7.58 16.12
CA VAL A 163 25.45 6.39 15.25
C VAL A 163 24.03 6.01 14.81
N ILE A 164 23.04 6.08 15.70
CA ILE A 164 21.63 5.82 15.32
C ILE A 164 21.13 6.90 14.36
N GLU A 165 21.41 8.15 14.65
CA GLU A 165 21.01 9.29 13.81
C GLU A 165 21.48 9.11 12.37
N LYS A 166 22.79 8.85 12.17
CA LYS A 166 23.37 8.66 10.84
C LYS A 166 22.88 7.42 10.09
N ILE A 167 22.55 6.35 10.81
CA ILE A 167 22.04 5.12 10.20
C ILE A 167 20.60 5.29 9.73
N TYR A 168 19.74 5.91 10.53
CA TYR A 168 18.30 5.94 10.27
C TYR A 168 17.80 7.24 9.62
N LEU A 169 18.43 8.39 9.90
CA LEU A 169 18.06 9.68 9.30
C LEU A 169 18.83 9.93 8.02
N GLU A 170 20.15 9.72 8.04
CA GLU A 170 21.01 9.99 6.88
C GLU A 170 21.21 8.76 5.96
N ASN A 171 20.70 7.58 6.35
CA ASN A 171 20.85 6.32 5.63
C ASN A 171 22.32 5.97 5.24
N MET A 172 23.28 6.40 6.06
CA MET A 172 24.70 6.15 5.79
C MET A 172 25.09 4.70 6.07
N LYS A 173 26.04 4.19 5.27
CA LYS A 173 26.62 2.86 5.53
C LYS A 173 27.56 2.93 6.72
N LYS A 174 27.62 1.86 7.51
CA LYS A 174 28.49 1.76 8.70
C LYS A 174 29.98 2.01 8.41
N ILE A 175 30.42 1.75 7.18
CA ILE A 175 31.80 2.00 6.72
C ILE A 175 32.07 3.51 6.62
N ASP A 176 31.11 4.26 6.09
CA ASP A 176 31.24 5.71 5.89
C ASP A 176 31.14 6.44 7.25
N ILE A 177 30.24 5.97 8.14
CA ILE A 177 30.13 6.47 9.52
C ILE A 177 31.42 6.21 10.31
N ALA A 178 32.04 5.05 10.11
CA ALA A 178 33.30 4.70 10.75
C ALA A 178 34.43 5.64 10.31
N ALA A 179 34.50 5.95 9.01
CA ALA A 179 35.47 6.89 8.45
C ALA A 179 35.27 8.32 9.01
N GLU A 180 34.02 8.76 9.12
CA GLU A 180 33.70 10.12 9.60
C GLU A 180 33.92 10.29 11.12
N MET A 181 33.55 9.29 11.91
CA MET A 181 33.76 9.28 13.36
C MET A 181 35.23 9.01 13.75
N GLY A 182 36.06 8.57 12.79
CA GLY A 182 37.45 8.15 13.05
C GLY A 182 37.55 6.86 13.88
N ILE A 183 36.55 5.98 13.82
CA ILE A 183 36.46 4.76 14.64
C ILE A 183 36.44 3.53 13.72
N SER A 184 36.78 2.35 14.23
CA SER A 184 36.62 1.10 13.48
C SER A 184 35.15 0.71 13.25
N ASN A 185 34.88 0.06 12.11
CA ASN A 185 33.55 -0.46 11.76
C ASN A 185 32.98 -1.43 12.83
N ALA A 186 33.86 -2.22 13.46
CA ALA A 186 33.48 -3.10 14.57
C ALA A 186 32.92 -2.31 15.77
N MET A 187 33.46 -1.14 16.05
CA MET A 187 33.00 -0.28 17.15
C MET A 187 31.68 0.41 16.83
N VAL A 188 31.47 0.87 15.59
CA VAL A 188 30.17 1.41 15.12
C VAL A 188 29.08 0.34 15.27
N THR A 189 29.38 -0.90 14.91
CA THR A 189 28.46 -2.03 15.09
C THR A 189 28.16 -2.31 16.56
N LYS A 190 29.16 -2.18 17.44
CA LYS A 190 29.00 -2.32 18.89
C LYS A 190 28.11 -1.22 19.47
N TYR A 191 28.32 0.05 19.10
CA TYR A 191 27.48 1.17 19.54
C TYR A 191 26.05 1.02 19.04
N HIS A 192 25.87 0.67 17.77
CA HIS A 192 24.55 0.42 17.20
C HIS A 192 23.79 -0.68 17.94
N LYS A 193 24.45 -1.83 18.24
CA LYS A 193 23.81 -2.93 18.97
C LYS A 193 23.43 -2.54 20.41
N LYS A 194 24.34 -1.87 21.13
CA LYS A 194 24.08 -1.39 22.50
C LYS A 194 22.93 -0.38 22.54
N ALA A 195 22.89 0.52 21.58
CA ALA A 195 21.85 1.52 21.47
C ALA A 195 20.47 0.87 21.26
N LEU A 196 20.37 -0.11 20.36
CA LEU A 196 19.14 -0.88 20.15
C LEU A 196 18.73 -1.70 21.39
N GLU A 197 19.67 -2.30 22.12
CA GLU A 197 19.39 -3.03 23.37
C GLU A 197 18.80 -2.10 24.44
N LYS A 198 19.37 -0.90 24.61
CA LYS A 198 18.87 0.10 25.55
C LYS A 198 17.48 0.61 25.19
N LEU A 199 17.24 0.91 23.91
CA LEU A 199 15.92 1.34 23.42
C LEU A 199 14.87 0.25 23.63
N ARG A 200 15.23 -1.01 23.38
CA ARG A 200 14.34 -2.16 23.58
C ARG A 200 13.95 -2.41 25.04
N MET A 201 14.76 -2.00 26.02
CA MET A 201 14.43 -2.16 27.44
C MET A 201 13.46 -1.10 27.96
N LYS A 202 13.23 -0.01 27.22
CA LYS A 202 12.37 1.10 27.65
C LYS A 202 10.97 1.08 27.03
N ILE A 203 10.81 0.36 25.92
CA ILE A 203 9.51 0.04 25.32
C ILE A 203 8.94 -1.19 26.03
#